data_AF-A0A924QSS8-F1
#
_entry.id   AF-A0A924QSS8-F1
#
_cell.length_a   1.000
_cell.length_b   1.000
_cell.length_c   1.000
_cell.angle_alpha   90.00
_cell.angle_beta   90.00
_cell.angle_gamma   90.00
#
_symmetry.space_group_name_H-M   'P 1'
#
loop_
_entity.id
_entity.type
_entity.pdbx_description
1 polymer ?
#
loop_
_entity_poly.entity_id
_entity_poly.type
_entity_poly.pdbx_seq_one_letter_code
_entity_poly.pdbx_strand_id
1 'polypeptide(L)'
;MADKFHVQPKPLDAAFSANIFNLLLTKLDDERIYFNQQDIMALQAYKFQLDDEIKNKKSAFLQQLTTLYRQRIQQVDTMIDNICKTPFNFTIKEQLSVVEDSNFASNSSTQRLKIYKLLKLSSVQYIAAYLATAKSTVNQKKYIDSIEPIIRKKIQTAVKRPIKKLLQ
;
A
#
# COMPACT_ATOMS: atom_id res chain seq x y z
N MET A 1 26.84 -16.24 -7.78
CA MET A 1 27.69 -15.20 -8.41
C MET A 1 27.96 -14.06 -7.45
N ALA A 2 26.94 -13.50 -6.77
CA ALA A 2 27.13 -12.46 -5.76
C ALA A 2 28.19 -12.82 -4.70
N ASP A 3 28.13 -14.01 -4.10
CA ASP A 3 29.12 -14.43 -3.08
C ASP A 3 30.57 -14.50 -3.58
N LYS A 4 30.78 -14.66 -4.89
CA LYS A 4 32.11 -14.80 -5.50
C LYS A 4 32.67 -13.51 -6.08
N PHE A 5 31.81 -12.54 -6.40
CA PHE A 5 32.20 -11.33 -7.14
C PHE A 5 31.82 -10.02 -6.43
N HIS A 6 31.06 -10.06 -5.34
CA HIS A 6 30.75 -8.89 -4.54
C HIS A 6 31.93 -8.55 -3.62
N VAL A 7 32.34 -7.29 -3.58
CA VAL A 7 33.51 -6.81 -2.79
C VAL A 7 33.31 -7.04 -1.27
N GLN A 8 32.06 -7.03 -0.81
CA GLN A 8 31.70 -7.33 0.57
C GLN A 8 30.51 -8.32 0.59
N PRO A 9 30.75 -9.62 0.36
CA PRO A 9 29.68 -10.60 0.31
C PRO A 9 29.08 -10.76 1.71
N LYS A 10 27.75 -10.70 1.80
CA LYS A 10 27.05 -10.98 3.06
C LYS A 10 26.91 -12.50 3.20
N PRO A 11 27.09 -13.06 4.41
CA PRO A 11 26.88 -14.48 4.62
C PRO A 11 25.42 -14.85 4.32
N LEU A 12 25.23 -15.98 3.64
CA LEU A 12 23.91 -16.53 3.35
C LEU A 12 23.44 -17.37 4.54
N ASP A 13 22.92 -16.67 5.56
CA ASP A 13 22.49 -17.23 6.85
C ASP A 13 21.06 -16.78 7.24
N ALA A 14 20.60 -17.20 8.42
CA ALA A 14 19.28 -16.84 8.93
C ALA A 14 19.09 -15.32 9.12
N ALA A 15 20.16 -14.56 9.39
CA ALA A 15 20.08 -13.10 9.52
C ALA A 15 19.87 -12.45 8.13
N PHE A 16 20.57 -12.94 7.11
CA PHE A 16 20.33 -12.57 5.72
C PHE A 16 18.89 -12.89 5.29
N SER A 17 18.37 -14.07 5.64
CA SER A 17 16.97 -14.46 5.40
C SER A 17 15.99 -13.47 6.00
N ALA A 18 16.14 -13.13 7.28
CA ALA A 18 15.25 -12.18 7.95
C ALA A 18 15.31 -10.78 7.32
N ASN A 19 16.50 -10.35 6.89
CA ASN A 19 16.70 -9.06 6.23
C ASN A 19 16.01 -9.01 4.86
N ILE A 20 16.17 -10.03 4.03
CA ILE A 20 15.49 -10.11 2.73
C ILE A 20 13.97 -10.17 2.92
N PHE A 21 13.50 -10.99 3.86
CA PHE A 21 12.09 -11.11 4.16
C PHE A 21 11.45 -9.75 4.48
N ASN A 22 12.04 -9.01 5.44
CA ASN A 22 11.56 -7.69 5.83
C ASN A 22 11.67 -6.68 4.68
N LEU A 23 12.77 -6.71 3.93
CA LEU A 23 12.98 -5.82 2.79
C LEU A 23 11.93 -6.03 1.71
N LEU A 24 11.62 -7.29 1.37
CA LEU A 24 10.62 -7.62 0.37
C LEU A 24 9.23 -7.13 0.80
N LEU A 25 8.82 -7.40 2.04
CA LEU A 25 7.53 -6.91 2.54
C LEU A 25 7.44 -5.38 2.51
N THR A 26 8.50 -4.69 2.91
CA THR A 26 8.55 -3.22 2.89
C THR A 26 8.54 -2.67 1.46
N LYS A 27 9.28 -3.30 0.54
CA LYS A 27 9.31 -2.85 -0.87
C LYS A 27 8.01 -3.10 -1.62
N LEU A 28 7.28 -4.14 -1.25
CA LEU A 28 5.99 -4.47 -1.86
C LEU A 28 4.84 -3.68 -1.26
N ASP A 29 4.86 -3.39 0.05
CA ASP A 29 3.73 -2.79 0.76
C ASP A 29 4.18 -1.89 1.92
N ASP A 30 4.92 -0.83 1.61
CA ASP A 30 5.43 0.14 2.60
C ASP A 30 4.29 0.83 3.38
N GLU A 31 3.22 1.21 2.66
CA GLU A 31 2.02 1.82 3.24
C GLU A 31 1.13 0.79 3.97
N ARG A 32 1.44 -0.51 3.90
CA ARG A 32 0.69 -1.61 4.51
C ARG A 32 -0.80 -1.57 4.18
N ILE A 33 -1.10 -1.39 2.89
CA ILE A 33 -2.47 -1.32 2.36
C ILE A 33 -2.87 -2.60 1.63
N TYR A 34 -1.93 -3.47 1.25
CA TYR A 34 -2.20 -4.69 0.49
C TYR A 34 -2.30 -5.92 1.40
N PHE A 35 -1.26 -6.21 2.18
CA PHE A 35 -1.22 -7.37 3.05
C PHE A 35 -2.03 -7.13 4.34
N ASN A 36 -2.63 -8.21 4.85
CA ASN A 36 -3.22 -8.23 6.18
C ASN A 36 -2.40 -9.11 7.13
N GLN A 37 -2.76 -9.11 8.41
CA GLN A 37 -2.04 -9.87 9.44
C GLN A 37 -1.98 -11.37 9.14
N GLN A 38 -3.04 -11.96 8.58
CA GLN A 38 -3.07 -13.39 8.25
C GLN A 38 -2.06 -13.73 7.14
N ASP A 39 -1.92 -12.86 6.13
CA ASP A 39 -0.94 -13.03 5.07
C ASP A 39 0.48 -13.00 5.62
N ILE A 40 0.77 -12.03 6.50
CA ILE A 40 2.09 -11.90 7.12
C ILE A 40 2.39 -13.11 8.00
N MET A 41 1.43 -13.59 8.78
CA MET A 41 1.58 -14.81 9.57
C MET A 41 1.89 -16.03 8.70
N ALA A 42 1.21 -16.18 7.56
CA ALA A 42 1.48 -17.28 6.63
C ALA A 42 2.88 -17.21 6.02
N LEU A 43 3.36 -15.99 5.71
CA LEU A 43 4.70 -15.76 5.16
C LEU A 43 5.80 -15.88 6.23
N GLN A 44 5.48 -15.63 7.50
CA GLN A 44 6.44 -15.59 8.61
C GLN A 44 7.15 -16.94 8.84
N ALA A 45 6.56 -18.06 8.42
CA ALA A 45 7.20 -19.38 8.43
C ALA A 45 8.52 -19.40 7.64
N TYR A 46 8.65 -18.56 6.61
CA TYR A 46 9.82 -18.50 5.74
C TYR A 46 10.89 -17.51 6.21
N LYS A 47 10.62 -16.70 7.24
CA LYS A 47 11.46 -15.57 7.66
C LYS A 47 12.94 -15.93 7.87
N PHE A 48 13.22 -17.13 8.37
CA PHE A 48 14.58 -17.60 8.66
C PHE A 48 15.03 -18.75 7.74
N GLN A 49 14.28 -19.04 6.67
CA GLN A 49 14.52 -20.19 5.79
C GLN A 49 14.87 -19.80 4.34
N LEU A 50 14.90 -18.50 4.03
CA LEU A 50 15.15 -18.02 2.67
C LEU A 50 16.55 -18.36 2.16
N ASP A 51 17.54 -18.41 3.04
CA ASP A 51 18.91 -18.80 2.73
C ASP A 51 18.96 -20.26 2.28
N ASP A 52 18.24 -21.15 2.97
CA ASP A 52 18.09 -22.54 2.57
C ASP A 52 17.29 -22.68 1.27
N GLU A 53 16.25 -21.87 1.05
CA GLU A 53 15.57 -21.85 -0.25
C GLU A 53 16.52 -21.45 -1.38
N ILE A 54 17.32 -20.41 -1.19
CA ILE A 54 18.29 -19.92 -2.19
C ILE A 54 19.36 -20.98 -2.46
N LYS A 55 19.96 -21.58 -1.42
CA LYS A 55 20.99 -22.64 -1.54
C LYS A 55 20.45 -23.84 -2.33
N ASN A 56 19.23 -24.25 -2.01
CA ASN A 56 18.59 -25.42 -2.61
C ASN A 56 17.82 -25.11 -3.90
N LYS A 57 17.90 -23.87 -4.42
CA LYS A 57 17.17 -23.41 -5.61
C LYS A 57 15.65 -23.66 -5.53
N LYS A 58 15.10 -23.61 -4.31
CA LYS A 58 13.66 -23.65 -4.07
C LYS A 58 13.08 -22.24 -4.25
N SER A 59 11.81 -22.17 -4.59
CA SER A 59 11.10 -20.91 -4.84
C SER A 59 9.72 -20.87 -4.18
N ALA A 60 9.51 -21.72 -3.17
CA ALA A 60 8.20 -21.86 -2.52
C ALA A 60 7.77 -20.54 -1.86
N PHE A 61 8.67 -19.86 -1.16
CA PHE A 61 8.40 -18.54 -0.60
C PHE A 61 8.00 -17.53 -1.69
N LEU A 62 8.78 -17.43 -2.77
CA LEU A 62 8.52 -16.48 -3.85
C LEU A 62 7.19 -16.76 -4.56
N GLN A 63 6.85 -18.04 -4.78
CA GLN A 63 5.59 -18.46 -5.36
C GLN A 63 4.41 -18.06 -4.46
N GLN A 64 4.51 -18.34 -3.15
CA GLN A 64 3.46 -18.00 -2.18
C GLN A 64 3.30 -16.49 -2.04
N LEU A 65 4.40 -15.75 -1.90
CA LEU A 65 4.40 -14.28 -1.82
C LEU A 65 3.76 -13.67 -3.07
N THR A 66 4.17 -14.09 -4.26
CA THR A 66 3.64 -13.54 -5.52
C THR A 66 2.16 -13.84 -5.69
N THR A 67 1.72 -15.05 -5.33
CA THR A 67 0.31 -15.45 -5.38
C THR A 67 -0.55 -14.60 -4.45
N LEU A 68 -0.14 -14.49 -3.17
CA LEU A 68 -0.84 -13.68 -2.18
C LEU A 68 -0.86 -12.21 -2.59
N TYR A 69 0.28 -11.67 -3.01
CA TYR A 69 0.38 -10.26 -3.38
C TYR A 69 -0.52 -9.92 -4.56
N ARG A 70 -0.55 -10.75 -5.62
CA ARG A 70 -1.44 -10.57 -6.77
C ARG A 70 -2.92 -10.57 -6.34
N GLN A 71 -3.31 -11.51 -5.48
CA GLN A 71 -4.69 -11.58 -4.97
C GLN A 71 -5.05 -10.32 -4.17
N ARG A 72 -4.15 -9.85 -3.29
CA ARG A 72 -4.38 -8.64 -2.47
C ARG A 72 -4.43 -7.37 -3.30
N ILE A 73 -3.59 -7.24 -4.33
CA ILE A 73 -3.66 -6.10 -5.26
C ILE A 73 -5.03 -6.03 -5.94
N GLN A 74 -5.57 -7.15 -6.43
CA GLN A 74 -6.90 -7.18 -7.06
C GLN A 74 -8.02 -6.82 -6.08
N GLN A 75 -7.92 -7.30 -4.83
CA GLN A 75 -8.85 -6.96 -3.78
C GLN A 75 -8.83 -5.45 -3.47
N VAL A 76 -7.64 -4.87 -3.33
CA VAL A 76 -7.46 -3.43 -3.07
C VAL A 76 -7.94 -2.58 -4.26
N ASP A 77 -7.68 -3.02 -5.51
CA ASP A 77 -8.21 -2.36 -6.72
C ASP A 77 -9.74 -2.21 -6.64
N THR A 78 -10.42 -3.30 -6.27
CA THR A 78 -11.87 -3.34 -6.11
C THR A 78 -12.34 -2.47 -4.92
N MET A 79 -11.59 -2.48 -3.81
CA MET A 79 -11.90 -1.61 -2.66
C MET A 79 -11.82 -0.13 -3.02
N ILE A 80 -10.78 0.28 -3.75
CA ILE A 80 -10.61 1.67 -4.21
C ILE A 80 -11.78 2.08 -5.10
N ASP A 81 -12.20 1.23 -6.05
CA ASP A 81 -13.37 1.51 -6.89
C ASP A 81 -14.63 1.71 -6.06
N ASN A 82 -14.85 0.86 -5.06
CA ASN A 82 -16.02 0.95 -4.20
C ASN A 82 -15.99 2.19 -3.29
N ILE A 83 -14.81 2.60 -2.81
CA ILE A 83 -14.64 3.82 -2.02
C ILE A 83 -14.91 5.07 -2.89
N CYS A 84 -14.35 5.11 -4.08
CA CYS A 84 -14.44 6.28 -4.97
C CYS A 84 -15.81 6.46 -5.65
N LYS A 85 -16.74 5.50 -5.51
CA LYS A 85 -18.15 5.65 -5.92
C LYS A 85 -18.90 6.69 -5.08
N THR A 86 -18.48 6.89 -3.82
CA THR A 86 -19.13 7.82 -2.89
C THR A 86 -18.25 9.05 -2.62
N PRO A 87 -18.85 10.24 -2.43
CA PRO A 87 -18.11 11.43 -2.00
C PRO A 87 -17.46 11.26 -0.64
N PHE A 88 -16.29 11.88 -0.48
CA PHE A 88 -15.63 11.94 0.81
C PHE A 88 -16.35 12.92 1.74
N ASN A 89 -16.50 12.54 3.00
CA ASN A 89 -17.09 13.42 4.00
C ASN A 89 -15.98 14.22 4.71
N PHE A 90 -15.82 15.49 4.33
CA PHE A 90 -14.80 16.39 4.91
C PHE A 90 -15.22 17.05 6.23
N THR A 91 -16.46 16.85 6.71
CA THR A 91 -16.90 17.41 7.99
C THR A 91 -16.49 16.54 9.17
N ILE A 92 -16.21 15.26 8.92
CA ILE A 92 -15.75 14.32 9.96
C ILE A 92 -14.26 14.57 10.22
N LYS A 93 -13.95 14.89 11.49
CA LYS A 93 -12.59 14.94 12.02
C LYS A 93 -12.06 13.53 12.15
N GLU A 94 -11.04 13.21 11.36
CA GLU A 94 -10.37 11.91 11.37
C GLU A 94 -8.86 12.14 11.51
N GLN A 95 -8.18 11.15 12.07
CA GLN A 95 -6.74 11.13 12.21
C GLN A 95 -6.18 9.81 11.68
N LEU A 96 -4.96 9.89 11.16
CA LEU A 96 -4.11 8.75 10.82
C LEU A 96 -3.06 8.65 11.92
N SER A 97 -3.17 7.62 12.74
CA SER A 97 -2.23 7.37 13.83
C SER A 97 -0.99 6.62 13.35
N VAL A 98 0.13 6.79 14.05
CA VAL A 98 1.37 6.03 13.80
C VAL A 98 1.13 4.51 13.89
N VAL A 99 0.22 4.09 14.77
CA VAL A 99 -0.17 2.68 14.94
C VAL A 99 -0.87 2.13 13.70
N GLU A 100 -1.79 2.90 13.10
CA GLU A 100 -2.47 2.52 11.86
C GLU A 100 -1.51 2.44 10.67
N ASP A 101 -0.46 3.26 10.68
CA ASP A 101 0.56 3.27 9.64
C ASP A 101 1.55 2.09 9.78
N SER A 102 1.96 1.79 11.01
CA SER A 102 2.98 0.79 11.34
C SER A 102 2.48 -0.65 11.28
N ASN A 103 1.18 -0.88 11.51
CA ASN A 103 0.61 -2.23 11.60
C ASN A 103 -0.12 -2.64 10.32
N PHE A 104 -0.03 -3.93 9.99
CA PHE A 104 -0.90 -4.53 8.97
C PHE A 104 -2.34 -4.61 9.49
N ALA A 105 -3.30 -4.43 8.58
CA ALA A 105 -4.71 -4.50 8.89
C ALA A 105 -5.10 -5.88 9.45
N SER A 106 -5.89 -5.92 10.52
CA SER A 106 -6.34 -7.18 11.13
C SER A 106 -7.43 -7.86 10.33
N ASN A 107 -8.21 -7.09 9.55
CA ASN A 107 -9.28 -7.60 8.70
C ASN A 107 -9.61 -6.61 7.55
N SER A 108 -10.41 -7.07 6.60
CA SER A 108 -10.84 -6.28 5.42
C SER A 108 -11.52 -4.95 5.77
N SER A 109 -12.21 -4.84 6.92
CA SER A 109 -12.86 -3.59 7.33
C SER A 109 -11.83 -2.55 7.76
N THR A 110 -10.87 -2.94 8.60
CA THR A 110 -9.76 -2.06 9.02
C THR A 110 -8.90 -1.64 7.82
N GLN A 111 -8.67 -2.55 6.87
CA GLN A 111 -7.96 -2.26 5.62
C GLN A 111 -8.71 -1.23 4.78
N ARG A 112 -10.02 -1.44 4.57
CA ARG A 112 -10.87 -0.50 3.82
C ARG A 112 -10.89 0.88 4.47
N LEU A 113 -10.95 0.95 5.81
CA LEU A 113 -10.92 2.21 6.55
C LEU A 113 -9.59 2.94 6.37
N LYS A 114 -8.45 2.23 6.44
CA LYS A 114 -7.13 2.82 6.19
C LYS A 114 -7.03 3.39 4.77
N ILE A 115 -7.42 2.61 3.76
CA ILE A 115 -7.43 3.05 2.35
C ILE A 115 -8.35 4.27 2.19
N TYR A 116 -9.53 4.28 2.80
CA TYR A 116 -10.45 5.43 2.77
C TYR A 116 -9.78 6.70 3.31
N LYS A 117 -9.15 6.61 4.48
CA LYS A 117 -8.47 7.75 5.12
C LYS A 117 -7.31 8.28 4.25
N LEU A 118 -6.51 7.40 3.64
CA LEU A 118 -5.42 7.79 2.74
C LEU A 118 -5.91 8.49 1.47
N LEU A 119 -6.97 7.96 0.85
CA LEU A 119 -7.60 8.59 -0.32
C LEU A 119 -8.24 9.95 0.03
N LYS A 120 -8.87 10.05 1.21
CA LYS A 120 -9.42 11.30 1.71
C LYS A 120 -8.31 12.32 2.01
N LEU A 121 -7.21 11.91 2.64
CA LEU A 121 -6.05 12.76 2.89
C LEU A 121 -5.49 13.32 1.58
N SER A 122 -5.31 12.46 0.57
CA SER A 122 -4.88 12.88 -0.76
C SER A 122 -5.85 13.91 -1.35
N SER A 123 -7.16 13.68 -1.20
CA SER A 123 -8.21 14.61 -1.66
C SER A 123 -8.10 15.98 -0.99
N VAL A 124 -7.88 16.02 0.33
CA VAL A 124 -7.68 17.26 1.07
C VAL A 124 -6.44 18.00 0.59
N GLN A 125 -5.33 17.31 0.35
CA GLN A 125 -4.09 17.93 -0.17
C GLN A 125 -4.31 18.57 -1.54
N TYR A 126 -4.99 17.88 -2.46
CA TYR A 126 -5.34 18.45 -3.76
C TYR A 126 -6.27 19.66 -3.60
N ILE A 127 -7.35 19.55 -2.81
CA ILE A 127 -8.28 20.65 -2.55
C ILE A 127 -7.55 21.87 -1.98
N ALA A 128 -6.67 21.67 -1.01
CA ALA A 128 -5.88 22.75 -0.41
C ALA A 128 -4.99 23.44 -1.45
N ALA A 129 -4.35 22.67 -2.34
CA ALA A 129 -3.56 23.23 -3.43
C ALA A 129 -4.43 24.05 -4.41
N TYR A 130 -5.62 23.56 -4.78
CA TYR A 130 -6.55 24.31 -5.63
C TYR A 130 -7.03 25.61 -4.96
N LEU A 131 -7.37 25.56 -3.67
CA LEU A 131 -7.82 26.72 -2.91
C LEU A 131 -6.73 27.79 -2.79
N ALA A 132 -5.47 27.40 -2.62
CA ALA A 132 -4.34 28.34 -2.59
C ALA A 132 -4.19 29.13 -3.91
N THR A 133 -4.65 28.57 -5.02
CA THR A 133 -4.65 29.25 -6.33
C THR A 133 -5.94 30.04 -6.62
N ALA A 134 -7.00 29.84 -5.83
CA ALA A 134 -8.29 30.50 -6.05
C ALA A 134 -8.28 31.93 -5.50
N LYS A 135 -9.01 32.84 -6.16
CA LYS A 135 -9.20 34.22 -5.66
C LYS A 135 -10.00 34.18 -4.35
N SER A 136 -9.63 35.04 -3.40
CA SER A 136 -10.12 35.05 -2.00
C SER A 136 -11.62 35.32 -1.80
N THR A 137 -12.37 35.65 -2.86
CA THR A 137 -13.80 36.00 -2.81
C THR A 137 -14.75 34.82 -3.04
N VAL A 138 -14.25 33.61 -3.26
CA VAL A 138 -15.10 32.45 -3.59
C VAL A 138 -15.67 31.79 -2.32
N ASN A 139 -16.97 31.47 -2.32
CA ASN A 139 -17.56 30.61 -1.30
C ASN A 139 -16.88 29.24 -1.32
N GLN A 140 -16.06 28.98 -0.30
CA GLN A 140 -15.17 27.81 -0.24
C GLN A 140 -15.93 26.50 -0.35
N LYS A 141 -17.07 26.35 0.33
CA LYS A 141 -17.86 25.11 0.30
C LYS A 141 -18.36 24.81 -1.11
N LYS A 142 -18.98 25.80 -1.76
CA LYS A 142 -19.54 25.65 -3.11
C LYS A 142 -18.45 25.33 -4.16
N TYR A 143 -17.26 25.89 -3.97
CA TYR A 143 -16.09 25.59 -4.81
C TYR A 143 -15.56 24.18 -4.56
N ILE A 144 -15.42 23.76 -3.30
CA ILE A 144 -15.01 22.40 -2.94
C ILE A 144 -15.96 21.36 -3.53
N ASP A 145 -17.27 21.55 -3.38
CA ASP A 145 -18.29 20.63 -3.91
C ASP A 145 -18.20 20.50 -5.45
N SER A 146 -17.81 21.56 -6.15
CA SER A 146 -17.62 21.55 -7.60
C SER A 146 -16.36 20.80 -8.05
N ILE A 147 -15.27 20.87 -7.29
CA ILE A 147 -13.98 20.28 -7.67
C ILE A 147 -13.79 18.85 -7.12
N GLU A 148 -14.49 18.49 -6.05
CA GLU A 148 -14.41 17.17 -5.40
C GLU A 148 -14.55 15.99 -6.37
N PRO A 149 -15.56 15.93 -7.27
CA PRO A 149 -15.70 14.76 -8.15
C PRO A 149 -14.53 14.64 -9.14
N ILE A 150 -13.98 15.77 -9.59
CA ILE A 150 -12.82 15.81 -10.49
C ILE A 150 -11.57 15.30 -9.76
N ILE A 151 -11.37 15.77 -8.52
CA ILE A 151 -10.25 15.37 -7.67
C ILE A 151 -10.34 13.88 -7.31
N ARG A 152 -11.53 13.40 -6.91
CA ARG A 152 -11.77 11.99 -6.59
C ARG A 152 -11.42 11.08 -7.76
N LYS A 153 -11.86 11.42 -8.98
CA LYS A 153 -11.54 10.65 -10.20
C LYS A 153 -10.04 10.70 -10.53
N LYS A 154 -9.39 11.86 -10.35
CA LYS A 154 -7.95 12.02 -10.55
C LYS A 154 -7.15 11.13 -9.58
N ILE A 155 -7.52 11.12 -8.30
CA ILE A 155 -6.88 10.30 -7.27
C ILE A 155 -7.09 8.82 -7.54
N GLN A 156 -8.33 8.40 -7.84
CA GLN A 156 -8.63 7.02 -8.20
C GLN A 156 -7.72 6.56 -9.36
N THR A 157 -7.60 7.38 -10.41
CA THR A 157 -6.73 7.05 -11.55
C THR A 157 -5.25 6.99 -11.17
N ALA A 158 -4.78 7.91 -10.32
CA ALA A 158 -3.39 7.96 -9.87
C ALA A 158 -3.00 6.71 -9.07
N VAL A 159 -3.83 6.31 -8.11
CA VAL A 159 -3.57 5.14 -7.24
C VAL A 159 -3.74 3.83 -8.01
N LYS A 160 -4.70 3.75 -8.94
CA LYS A 160 -4.92 2.53 -9.76
C LYS A 160 -3.88 2.33 -10.86
N ARG A 161 -3.19 3.38 -11.32
CA ARG A 161 -2.19 3.27 -12.39
C ARG A 161 -1.06 2.28 -12.08
N PRO A 162 -0.36 2.34 -10.93
CA PRO A 162 0.66 1.35 -10.59
C PRO A 162 0.06 -0.05 -10.42
N ILE A 163 -1.11 -0.17 -9.79
CA ILE A 163 -1.83 -1.45 -9.63
C ILE A 163 -2.06 -2.12 -10.99
N LYS A 164 -2.57 -1.38 -11.98
CA LYS A 164 -2.80 -1.92 -13.33
C LYS A 164 -1.51 -2.38 -14.00
N LYS A 165 -0.39 -1.68 -13.82
CA LYS A 165 0.90 -2.11 -14.35
C LYS A 165 1.41 -3.40 -13.72
N LEU A 166 1.06 -3.67 -12.46
CA LEU A 166 1.45 -4.90 -11.76
C LEU A 166 0.57 -6.11 -12.10
N LEU A 167 -0.64 -5.88 -12.62
CA LEU A 167 -1.59 -6.93 -12.99
C LEU A 167 -1.56 -7.31 -14.48
N GLN A 168 -0.92 -6.50 -15.32
CA GLN A 168 -0.67 -6.79 -16.75
C GLN A 168 0.50 -7.77 -16.91
#